data_AF-A0A2G9RR20-F1
#
_entry.id   AF-A0A2G9RR20-F1
#
_cell.length_a   1.000
_cell.length_b   1.000
_cell.length_c   1.000
_cell.angle_alpha   90.00
_cell.angle_beta   90.00
_cell.angle_gamma   90.00
#
_symmetry.space_group_name_H-M   'P 1'
#
loop_
_entity.id
_entity.type
_entity.pdbx_description
1 polymer ?
#
loop_
_entity_poly.entity_id
_entity_poly.type
_entity_poly.pdbx_seq_one_letter_code
_entity_poly.pdbx_strand_id
1 'polypeptide(L)'
;MLYQRGVPFSGKIKVTDKDNQPMAKAAVRILSGEHFEKLATLETNKDGVADFTFNTDSWTDIVSLAAVLLSKEENDDADLDFRHLMFSEAITWVLPHYSESQSFLNLENRARDQLPCDSDLSVNVDYHINKDQLDSKTDHISFFYF
;
A
#
# COMPACT_ATOMS: atom_id res chain seq x y z
N MET A 1 6.35 5.64 3.55
CA MET A 1 5.26 5.90 2.59
C MET A 1 4.17 6.70 3.30
N LEU A 2 3.31 7.44 2.59
CA LEU A 2 2.20 8.17 3.21
C LEU A 2 0.87 7.48 2.88
N TYR A 3 -0.06 7.47 3.83
CA TYR A 3 -1.44 7.03 3.60
C TYR A 3 -2.43 8.11 4.00
N GLN A 4 -3.60 8.10 3.38
CA GLN A 4 -4.74 8.92 3.79
C GLN A 4 -5.79 7.99 4.37
N ARG A 5 -6.31 8.33 5.56
CA ARG A 5 -7.38 7.58 6.20
C ARG A 5 -8.64 7.63 5.32
N GLY A 6 -9.26 6.48 5.10
CA GLY A 6 -10.42 6.33 4.23
C GLY A 6 -10.11 6.27 2.74
N VAL A 7 -8.83 6.34 2.36
CA VAL A 7 -8.37 6.07 0.99
C VAL A 7 -7.66 4.72 0.98
N PRO A 8 -8.04 3.77 0.10
CA PRO A 8 -7.37 2.48 0.01
C PRO A 8 -5.87 2.62 -0.24
N PHE A 9 -5.05 2.03 0.62
CA PHE A 9 -3.60 2.03 0.46
C PHE A 9 -3.19 0.83 -0.39
N SER A 10 -2.60 1.09 -1.56
CA SER A 10 -2.18 0.05 -2.49
C SER A 10 -0.66 0.01 -2.68
N GLY A 11 -0.13 -1.17 -2.91
CA GLY A 11 1.30 -1.37 -3.13
C GLY A 11 1.61 -2.67 -3.87
N LYS A 12 2.90 -2.87 -4.14
CA LYS A 12 3.43 -4.06 -4.80
C LYS A 12 4.52 -4.67 -3.95
N ILE A 13 4.58 -6.00 -3.93
CA ILE A 13 5.68 -6.78 -3.38
C ILE A 13 6.37 -7.48 -4.53
N LYS A 14 7.69 -7.41 -4.58
CA LYS A 14 8.52 -8.15 -5.54
C LYS A 14 9.34 -9.18 -4.78
N VAL A 15 9.28 -10.43 -5.22
CA VAL A 15 10.05 -11.54 -4.67
C VAL A 15 11.02 -12.04 -5.74
N THR A 16 12.28 -12.10 -5.36
CA THR A 16 13.35 -12.64 -6.20
C THR A 16 14.14 -13.70 -5.45
N ASP A 17 14.75 -14.61 -6.18
CA ASP A 17 15.72 -15.54 -5.62
C ASP A 17 17.07 -14.85 -5.38
N LYS A 18 18.04 -15.63 -4.89
CA LYS A 18 19.42 -15.18 -4.61
C LYS A 18 20.16 -14.65 -5.85
N ASP A 19 19.69 -15.00 -7.05
CA ASP A 19 20.28 -14.61 -8.34
C ASP A 19 19.46 -13.46 -8.98
N ASN A 20 18.62 -12.78 -8.19
CA ASN A 20 17.70 -11.71 -8.57
C ASN A 20 16.67 -12.12 -9.64
N GLN A 21 16.40 -13.41 -9.82
CA GLN A 21 15.37 -13.88 -10.74
C GLN A 21 13.99 -13.82 -10.09
N PRO A 22 12.95 -13.42 -10.84
CA PRO A 22 11.59 -13.33 -10.31
C PRO A 22 11.07 -14.71 -9.86
N MET A 23 10.54 -14.77 -8.65
CA MET A 23 9.95 -16.00 -8.11
C MET A 23 8.43 -16.00 -8.33
N ALA A 24 7.96 -16.77 -9.30
CA ALA A 24 6.53 -16.95 -9.55
C ALA A 24 5.90 -17.96 -8.59
N LYS A 25 4.61 -17.76 -8.28
CA LYS A 25 3.83 -18.60 -7.35
C LYS A 25 4.42 -18.69 -5.95
N ALA A 26 5.13 -17.66 -5.54
CA ALA A 26 5.66 -17.53 -4.19
C ALA A 26 4.53 -17.02 -3.28
N ALA A 27 4.26 -17.74 -2.19
CA ALA A 27 3.28 -17.33 -1.19
C ALA A 27 3.92 -16.29 -0.25
N VAL A 28 3.34 -15.11 -0.15
CA VAL A 28 3.82 -14.01 0.67
C VAL A 28 2.75 -13.63 1.68
N ARG A 29 3.10 -13.53 2.96
CA ARG A 29 2.22 -13.06 4.03
C ARG A 29 2.58 -11.61 4.39
N ILE A 30 1.56 -10.75 4.46
CA ILE A 30 1.72 -9.36 4.91
C ILE A 30 1.23 -9.25 6.35
N LEU A 31 2.06 -8.67 7.20
CA LEU A 31 1.84 -8.53 8.63
C LEU A 31 1.92 -7.05 9.02
N SER A 32 1.19 -6.68 10.08
CA SER A 32 1.09 -5.30 10.53
C SER A 32 1.24 -5.13 12.04
N GLY A 33 1.82 -4.00 12.44
CA GLY A 33 1.94 -3.56 13.82
C GLY A 33 2.92 -4.38 14.66
N GLU A 34 2.95 -4.09 15.96
CA GLU A 34 3.86 -4.75 16.93
C GLU A 34 3.49 -6.21 17.20
N HIS A 35 2.21 -6.57 17.01
CA HIS A 35 1.70 -7.93 17.21
C HIS A 35 1.74 -8.79 15.93
N PHE A 36 2.31 -8.27 14.83
CA PHE A 36 2.39 -8.97 13.55
C PHE A 36 1.04 -9.52 13.08
N GLU A 37 -0.01 -8.70 13.15
CA GLU A 37 -1.35 -9.10 12.71
C GLU A 37 -1.34 -9.43 11.21
N LYS A 38 -1.89 -10.60 10.85
CA LYS A 38 -2.02 -11.02 9.45
C LYS A 38 -3.03 -10.15 8.71
N LEU A 39 -2.54 -9.34 7.77
CA LEU A 39 -3.38 -8.56 6.87
C LEU A 39 -3.80 -9.37 5.64
N ALA A 40 -2.87 -10.13 5.05
CA ALA A 40 -3.14 -10.88 3.82
C ALA A 40 -2.12 -12.02 3.59
N THR A 41 -2.52 -12.96 2.74
CA THR A 41 -1.62 -13.90 2.07
C THR A 41 -1.85 -13.78 0.56
N LEU A 42 -0.76 -13.58 -0.18
CA LEU A 42 -0.75 -13.29 -1.61
C LEU A 42 0.14 -14.30 -2.34
N GLU A 43 -0.12 -14.50 -3.62
CA GLU A 43 0.73 -15.30 -4.49
C GLU A 43 1.32 -14.40 -5.59
N THR A 44 2.63 -14.50 -5.82
CA THR A 44 3.29 -13.72 -6.86
C THR A 44 2.98 -14.23 -8.27
N ASN A 45 2.87 -13.30 -9.21
CA ASN A 45 2.71 -13.58 -10.63
C ASN A 45 4.04 -14.05 -11.30
N LYS A 46 4.01 -14.27 -12.61
CA LYS A 46 5.18 -14.72 -13.41
C LYS A 46 6.41 -13.79 -13.30
N ASP A 47 6.20 -12.52 -12.99
CA ASP A 47 7.24 -11.49 -12.88
C ASP A 47 7.71 -11.34 -11.41
N GLY A 48 7.27 -12.26 -10.54
CA GLY A 48 7.61 -12.26 -9.12
C GLY A 48 6.90 -11.16 -8.33
N VAL A 49 5.80 -10.61 -8.86
CA VAL A 49 5.10 -9.47 -8.25
C VAL A 49 3.74 -9.89 -7.69
N ALA A 50 3.41 -9.40 -6.50
CA ALA A 50 2.08 -9.47 -5.92
C ALA A 50 1.58 -8.05 -5.58
N ASP A 51 0.39 -7.69 -6.06
CA ASP A 51 -0.27 -6.43 -5.74
C ASP A 51 -1.13 -6.60 -4.47
N PHE A 52 -1.23 -5.55 -3.66
CA PHE A 52 -2.13 -5.51 -2.50
C PHE A 52 -2.84 -4.18 -2.37
N THR A 53 -4.01 -4.21 -1.73
CA THR A 53 -4.79 -3.03 -1.37
C THR A 53 -5.41 -3.25 0.00
N PHE A 54 -5.23 -2.28 0.91
CA PHE A 54 -5.77 -2.32 2.27
C PHE A 54 -6.71 -1.15 2.53
N ASN A 55 -7.78 -1.41 3.29
CA ASN A 55 -8.62 -0.35 3.83
C ASN A 55 -7.88 0.35 5.00
N THR A 56 -7.84 1.68 4.96
CA THR A 56 -7.16 2.53 5.95
C THR A 56 -8.12 3.20 6.94
N ASP A 57 -9.44 2.93 6.89
CA ASP A 57 -10.46 3.53 7.76
C ASP A 57 -10.12 3.43 9.25
N SER A 58 -9.54 2.30 9.66
CA SER A 58 -9.15 2.00 11.04
C SER A 58 -7.74 2.44 11.41
N TRP A 59 -6.95 2.92 10.43
CA TRP A 59 -5.56 3.33 10.68
C TRP A 59 -5.55 4.72 11.30
N THR A 60 -4.87 4.87 12.44
CA THR A 60 -4.85 6.13 13.22
C THR A 60 -3.46 6.69 13.46
N ASP A 61 -2.40 5.90 13.21
CA ASP A 61 -1.01 6.28 13.46
C ASP A 61 -0.10 5.66 12.39
N ILE A 62 1.21 5.68 12.60
CA ILE A 62 2.21 4.98 11.81
C ILE A 62 1.90 3.48 11.83
N VAL A 63 1.79 2.89 10.64
CA VAL A 63 1.58 1.46 10.43
C VAL A 63 2.87 0.83 9.90
N SER A 64 3.39 -0.18 10.59
CA SER A 64 4.42 -1.06 10.03
C SER A 64 3.77 -2.11 9.13
N LEU A 65 4.34 -2.32 7.95
CA LEU A 65 3.99 -3.44 7.08
C LEU A 65 5.24 -4.29 6.86
N ALA A 66 5.14 -5.59 7.13
CA ALA A 66 6.20 -6.55 6.89
C ALA A 66 5.72 -7.63 5.92
N ALA A 67 6.52 -7.94 4.90
CA ALA A 67 6.24 -9.02 3.95
C ALA A 67 7.14 -10.23 4.20
N VAL A 68 6.56 -11.41 4.38
CA VAL A 68 7.30 -12.65 4.67
C VAL A 68 7.01 -13.67 3.59
N LEU A 69 8.07 -14.23 3.01
CA LEU A 69 7.97 -15.37 2.10
C LEU A 69 7.68 -16.64 2.90
N LEU A 70 6.59 -17.33 2.58
CA LEU A 70 6.24 -18.60 3.19
C LEU A 70 6.97 -19.73 2.47
N SER A 71 7.68 -20.57 3.23
CA SER A 71 8.24 -21.81 2.70
C SER A 71 7.13 -22.85 2.48
N LYS A 72 7.31 -23.80 1.56
CA LYS A 72 6.33 -24.87 1.29
C LYS A 72 6.05 -25.78 2.49
N GLU A 73 6.90 -25.74 3.51
CA GLU A 73 6.79 -26.55 4.72
C GLU A 73 6.05 -25.81 5.85
N GLU A 74 5.93 -24.49 5.76
CA GLU A 74 5.16 -23.68 6.71
C GLU A 74 3.68 -23.77 6.36
N ASN A 75 2.95 -24.53 7.19
CA ASN A 75 1.50 -24.63 7.10
C ASN A 75 0.88 -23.24 7.34
N ASP A 76 -0.32 -22.99 6.80
CA ASP A 76 -0.97 -21.66 6.89
C ASP A 76 -1.27 -21.25 8.35
N ASP A 77 -1.22 -22.22 9.27
CA ASP A 77 -1.45 -22.16 10.72
C ASP A 77 -0.16 -22.27 11.56
N ALA A 78 1.02 -22.31 10.93
CA ALA A 78 2.28 -22.27 11.65
C ALA A 78 2.53 -20.85 12.14
N ASP A 79 2.63 -20.68 13.47
CA ASP A 79 3.18 -19.48 14.09
C ASP A 79 4.53 -19.21 13.44
N LEU A 80 4.63 -18.11 12.68
CA LEU A 80 5.89 -17.67 12.11
C LEU A 80 6.84 -17.39 13.27
N ASP A 81 7.93 -18.17 13.40
CA ASP A 81 8.94 -17.94 14.43
C ASP A 81 9.38 -16.46 14.30
N PHE A 82 9.40 -15.74 15.43
CA PHE A 82 9.89 -14.35 15.52
C PHE A 82 11.23 -14.18 14.80
N ARG A 83 12.06 -15.23 14.73
CA ARG A 83 13.29 -15.23 13.94
C ARG A 83 13.07 -15.09 12.43
N HIS A 84 12.08 -15.76 11.83
CA HIS A 84 11.73 -15.56 10.41
C HIS A 84 11.27 -14.12 10.12
N LEU A 85 10.56 -13.51 11.07
CA LEU A 85 10.11 -12.12 10.97
C LEU A 85 11.24 -11.11 11.04
N MET A 86 12.23 -11.36 11.91
CA MET A 86 13.40 -10.49 12.09
C MET A 86 14.37 -10.50 10.90
N PHE A 87 14.26 -11.47 9.99
CA PHE A 87 15.04 -11.54 8.75
C PHE A 87 14.22 -11.18 7.49
N SER A 88 12.97 -10.73 7.64
CA SER A 88 12.26 -10.13 6.52
C SER A 88 12.94 -8.80 6.14
N GLU A 89 13.58 -8.78 4.97
CA GLU A 89 14.20 -7.58 4.41
C GLU A 89 13.18 -6.56 3.89
N ALA A 90 11.88 -6.88 3.96
CA ALA A 90 10.79 -6.10 3.36
C ALA A 90 9.84 -5.53 4.44
N ILE A 91 10.39 -4.69 5.33
CA ILE A 91 9.61 -3.89 6.28
C ILE A 91 9.52 -2.44 5.78
N THR A 92 8.32 -1.88 5.77
CA THR A 92 8.08 -0.47 5.46
C THR A 92 7.19 0.19 6.51
N TRP A 93 7.44 1.47 6.73
CA TRP A 93 6.63 2.30 7.62
C TRP A 93 5.75 3.21 6.79
N VAL A 94 4.45 3.17 7.09
CA VAL A 94 3.41 3.89 6.40
C VAL A 94 2.85 4.93 7.36
N LEU A 95 3.15 6.20 7.10
CA LEU A 95 2.83 7.32 7.98
C LEU A 95 1.53 8.00 7.53
N PRO A 96 0.72 8.53 8.45
CA PRO A 96 -0.47 9.27 8.09
C PRO A 96 -0.09 10.56 7.34
N HIS A 97 -0.82 10.87 6.29
CA HIS A 97 -0.74 12.14 5.58
C HIS A 97 -1.41 13.23 6.42
N TYR A 98 -0.64 14.25 6.79
CA TYR A 98 -1.17 15.37 7.56
C TYR A 98 -2.00 16.30 6.67
N SER A 99 -3.24 16.58 7.08
CA SER A 99 -4.09 17.60 6.50
C SER A 99 -4.93 18.23 7.61
N GLU A 100 -4.74 19.52 7.87
CA GLU A 100 -5.49 20.27 8.89
C GLU A 100 -6.98 20.25 8.61
N SER A 101 -7.35 20.47 7.35
CA SER A 101 -8.74 20.46 6.91
C SER A 101 -9.28 19.06 6.65
N GLN A 102 -8.48 18.00 6.83
CA GLN A 102 -8.79 16.63 6.39
C GLN A 102 -9.30 16.54 4.94
N SER A 103 -8.98 17.54 4.13
CA SER A 103 -9.29 17.59 2.71
C SER A 103 -8.03 17.23 1.94
N PHE A 104 -8.18 16.51 0.84
CA PHE A 104 -7.06 16.00 0.07
C PHE A 104 -7.42 15.74 -1.39
N LEU A 105 -6.38 15.67 -2.21
CA LEU A 105 -6.43 15.19 -3.58
C LEU A 105 -5.77 13.82 -3.63
N ASN A 106 -6.43 12.88 -4.30
CA ASN A 106 -5.89 11.56 -4.58
C ASN A 106 -5.63 11.47 -6.08
N LEU A 107 -4.37 11.27 -6.47
CA LEU A 107 -4.05 10.98 -7.86
C LEU A 107 -4.17 9.48 -8.06
N GLU A 108 -5.21 9.04 -8.77
CA GLU A 108 -5.31 7.65 -9.18
C GLU A 108 -4.21 7.37 -10.19
N ASN A 109 -3.11 6.81 -9.68
CA ASN A 109 -2.08 6.31 -10.56
C ASN A 109 -2.57 4.97 -11.11
N ARG A 110 -3.10 4.96 -12.34
CA ARG A 110 -3.19 3.72 -13.10
C ARG A 110 -1.76 3.28 -13.34
N ALA A 111 -1.26 2.46 -12.43
CA ALA A 111 0.09 1.92 -12.45
C ALA A 111 0.32 1.21 -13.78
N ARG A 112 0.79 1.95 -14.79
CA ARG A 112 1.56 1.35 -15.86
C ARG A 112 2.93 1.16 -15.26
N ASP A 113 3.38 -0.08 -15.20
CA ASP A 113 4.70 -0.42 -14.64
C ASP A 113 5.83 0.31 -15.38
N GLN A 114 5.57 0.78 -16.62
CA GLN A 114 6.46 1.64 -17.37
C GLN A 114 5.68 2.61 -18.27
N LEU A 115 6.07 3.88 -18.29
CA LEU A 115 5.58 4.89 -19.23
C LEU A 115 6.53 4.93 -20.43
N PRO A 116 6.05 4.59 -21.64
CA PRO A 116 6.86 4.72 -22.84
C PRO A 116 7.30 6.18 -23.07
N CYS A 117 8.48 6.36 -23.65
CA CYS A 117 8.92 7.68 -24.12
C CYS A 117 7.89 8.23 -25.12
N ASP A 118 7.72 9.56 -25.12
CA ASP A 118 6.85 10.29 -26.04
C ASP A 118 5.38 9.81 -26.05
N SER A 119 4.89 9.30 -24.90
CA SER A 119 3.50 8.89 -24.71
C SER A 119 2.75 9.80 -23.74
N ASP A 120 1.47 10.05 -24.05
CA ASP A 120 0.58 10.79 -23.17
C ASP A 120 0.04 9.90 -22.05
N LEU A 121 0.05 10.41 -20.81
CA LEU A 121 -0.57 9.76 -19.66
C LEU A 121 -1.81 10.53 -19.20
N SER A 122 -2.97 9.92 -19.33
CA SER A 122 -4.17 10.38 -18.63
C SER A 122 -4.07 10.01 -17.16
N VAL A 123 -4.08 11.02 -16.29
CA VAL A 123 -4.10 10.87 -14.83
C VAL A 123 -5.49 11.25 -14.33
N ASN A 124 -6.07 10.36 -13.54
CA ASN A 124 -7.33 10.62 -12.84
C ASN A 124 -7.00 11.27 -11.48
N VAL A 125 -7.75 12.29 -11.11
CA VAL A 125 -7.60 12.97 -9.82
C VAL A 125 -8.95 12.99 -9.12
N ASP A 126 -9.03 12.32 -7.99
CA ASP A 126 -10.16 12.40 -7.07
C ASP A 126 -9.89 13.47 -6.02
N TYR A 127 -10.96 14.07 -5.52
CA TYR A 127 -10.90 15.03 -4.44
C TYR A 127 -11.81 14.59 -3.29
N HIS A 128 -11.34 14.82 -2.07
CA HIS A 128 -12.14 14.73 -0.86
C HIS A 128 -12.07 16.08 -0.15
N ILE A 129 -13.22 16.74 0.00
CA ILE A 129 -13.32 18.01 0.72
C ILE A 129 -14.14 17.78 1.98
N ASN A 130 -13.55 18.02 3.14
CA ASN A 130 -14.25 17.98 4.41
C ASN A 130 -15.06 19.27 4.58
N LYS A 131 -16.38 19.15 4.47
CA LYS A 131 -17.31 20.27 4.59
C LYS A 131 -17.27 20.92 5.98
N ASP A 132 -16.97 20.16 7.03
CA ASP A 132 -16.94 20.68 8.40
C ASP A 132 -15.79 21.66 8.65
N GLN A 133 -14.79 21.66 7.75
CA GLN A 133 -13.63 22.55 7.78
C GLN A 133 -13.79 23.77 6.86
N LEU A 134 -14.91 23.86 6.13
CA LEU A 134 -15.26 25.03 5.34
C LEU A 134 -15.98 26.07 6.20
N ASP A 135 -15.88 27.35 5.83
CA ASP A 135 -16.71 28.38 6.45
C ASP A 135 -18.18 28.05 6.19
N SER A 136 -19.03 28.21 7.20
CA SER A 136 -20.49 28.10 7.11
C SER A 136 -21.12 28.89 5.95
N LYS A 137 -20.44 29.95 5.47
CA LYS A 137 -20.86 30.82 4.37
C LYS A 137 -20.35 30.37 3.00
N THR A 138 -19.48 29.37 2.93
CA THR A 138 -18.95 28.85 1.66
C THR A 138 -20.07 28.12 0.91
N ASP A 139 -20.46 28.66 -0.24
CA ASP A 139 -21.48 28.10 -1.14
C ASP A 139 -20.90 27.51 -2.45
N HIS A 140 -19.62 27.79 -2.75
CA HIS A 140 -18.93 27.25 -3.91
C HIS A 140 -17.45 26.93 -3.60
N ILE A 141 -16.90 25.98 -4.35
CA ILE A 141 -15.48 25.59 -4.34
C ILE A 141 -14.99 25.62 -5.79
N SER A 142 -13.87 26.30 -6.03
CA SER A 142 -13.27 26.41 -7.37
C SER A 142 -12.03 25.54 -7.48
N PHE A 143 -11.98 24.70 -8.50
CA PHE A 143 -10.80 23.91 -8.85
C PHE A 143 -10.06 24.56 -10.01
N PHE A 144 -8.76 24.77 -9.86
CA PHE A 144 -7.89 25.31 -10.90
C PHE A 144 -6.92 24.20 -11.35
N TYR A 145 -6.93 23.89 -12.64
CA TYR A 145 -6.03 22.94 -13.28
C TYR A 145 -5.31 23.67 -14.44
N PHE A 146 -3.99 23.56 -14.49
CA PHE A 146 -3.12 24.20 -15.48
C PHE A 146 -2.33 23.15 -16.25
#